data_AF-F8NZ41-F1
#
_entry.id   AF-F8NZ41-F1
#
_cell.length_a   1.000
_cell.length_b   1.000
_cell.length_c   1.000
_cell.angle_alpha   90.00
_cell.angle_beta   90.00
_cell.angle_gamma   90.00
#
_symmetry.space_group_name_H-M   'P 1'
#
loop_
_entity.id
_entity.type
_entity.pdbx_description
1 polymer ?
#
loop_
_entity_poly.entity_id
_entity_poly.type
_entity_poly.pdbx_seq_one_letter_code
_entity_poly.pdbx_strand_id
1 'polypeptide(L)'
;MASTSLMTDFPELAHLSREDLEDLLNDPQYFQCIFQSLDKVKALYQAQAELGMANESIANNNLCLQERLYQLRSETKDAFDDAKSLEARWKELEREQKEVYQRFNPQFLLLRLRHATTAQDDESEVLASSFVSSFSDASPSTNSSGKDIDQFVKEFKELRKLYHKREMWSERWTSGQVHWRDD
;
A
#
# COMPACT_ATOMS: atom_id res chain seq x y z
N MET A 1 23.34 -27.05 82.21
CA MET A 1 22.27 -26.05 82.32
C MET A 1 21.13 -26.52 81.45
N ALA A 2 19.90 -26.54 81.97
CA ALA A 2 18.75 -27.13 81.29
C ALA A 2 18.40 -26.32 80.04
N SER A 3 18.37 -26.96 78.88
CA SER A 3 17.83 -26.40 77.63
C SER A 3 16.34 -26.15 77.82
N THR A 4 15.96 -24.88 78.01
CA THR A 4 14.56 -24.44 78.09
C THR A 4 13.90 -24.55 76.71
N SER A 5 12.58 -24.74 76.64
CA SER A 5 11.84 -24.82 75.37
C SER A 5 12.11 -23.62 74.45
N LEU A 6 12.29 -22.43 75.04
CA LEU A 6 12.66 -21.20 74.34
C LEU A 6 13.99 -21.32 73.56
N MET A 7 14.99 -22.03 74.10
CA MET A 7 16.29 -22.19 73.43
C MET A 7 16.26 -23.30 72.37
N THR A 8 15.27 -24.18 72.42
CA THR A 8 15.00 -25.14 71.34
C THR A 8 14.37 -24.44 70.13
N ASP A 9 13.43 -23.52 70.37
CA ASP A 9 12.75 -22.78 69.32
C ASP A 9 13.64 -21.64 68.75
N PHE A 10 14.48 -21.05 69.60
CA PHE A 10 15.39 -19.96 69.27
C PHE A 10 16.83 -20.30 69.69
N PRO A 11 17.51 -21.18 68.93
CA PRO A 11 18.89 -21.59 69.23
C PRO A 11 19.88 -20.42 69.18
N GLU A 12 19.51 -19.34 68.49
CA GLU A 12 20.29 -18.10 68.38
C GLU A 12 20.39 -17.38 69.74
N LEU A 13 19.54 -17.71 70.73
CA LEU A 13 19.60 -17.15 72.09
C LEU A 13 20.44 -18.02 73.06
N ALA A 14 20.87 -19.22 72.65
CA ALA A 14 21.48 -20.20 73.55
C ALA A 14 22.88 -19.81 74.08
N HIS A 15 23.52 -18.81 73.46
CA HIS A 15 24.84 -18.32 73.84
C HIS A 15 24.79 -17.06 74.71
N LEU A 16 23.60 -16.47 74.91
CA LEU A 16 23.42 -15.28 75.76
C LEU A 16 23.26 -15.67 77.23
N SER A 17 23.80 -14.84 78.13
CA SER A 17 23.60 -15.02 79.57
C SER A 17 22.19 -14.61 80.00
N ARG A 18 21.82 -14.92 81.25
CA ARG A 18 20.54 -14.49 81.82
C ARG A 18 20.44 -12.96 81.92
N GLU A 19 21.52 -12.29 82.31
CA GLU A 19 21.58 -10.82 82.38
C GLU A 19 21.39 -10.24 80.97
N ASP A 20 22.05 -10.80 79.95
CA ASP A 20 21.85 -10.38 78.55
C ASP A 20 20.40 -10.57 78.08
N LEU A 21 19.71 -11.64 78.51
CA LEU A 21 18.31 -11.89 78.16
C LEU A 21 17.34 -10.93 78.88
N GLU A 22 17.65 -10.52 80.11
CA GLU A 22 16.88 -9.50 80.84
C GLU A 22 17.11 -8.11 80.22
N ASP A 23 18.34 -7.79 79.84
CA ASP A 23 18.68 -6.56 79.11
C ASP A 23 18.06 -6.53 77.70
N LEU A 24 17.99 -7.67 77.01
CA LEU A 24 17.31 -7.81 75.72
C LEU A 24 15.81 -7.48 75.82
N LEU A 25 15.18 -7.76 76.96
CA LEU A 25 13.76 -7.47 77.18
C LEU A 25 13.53 -6.01 77.59
N ASN A 26 14.47 -5.42 78.33
CA ASN A 26 14.34 -4.10 78.93
C ASN A 26 14.93 -2.97 78.06
N ASP A 27 15.87 -3.27 77.17
CA ASP A 27 16.49 -2.31 76.24
C ASP A 27 16.11 -2.63 74.76
N PRO A 28 15.19 -1.85 74.17
CA PRO A 28 14.81 -2.00 72.76
C PRO A 28 15.96 -1.82 71.77
N GLN A 29 16.97 -1.00 72.09
CA GLN A 29 18.12 -0.79 71.21
C GLN A 29 19.03 -2.01 71.20
N TYR A 30 19.29 -2.59 72.37
CA TYR A 30 20.06 -3.83 72.48
C TYR A 30 19.37 -4.99 71.74
N PHE A 31 18.05 -5.13 71.88
CA PHE A 31 17.27 -6.08 71.09
C PHE A 31 17.44 -5.85 69.59
N GLN A 32 17.33 -4.61 69.11
CA GLN A 32 17.50 -4.33 67.68
C GLN A 32 18.91 -4.65 67.18
N CYS A 33 19.95 -4.37 67.96
CA CYS A 33 21.32 -4.73 67.60
C CYS A 33 21.49 -6.26 67.48
N ILE A 34 20.98 -7.03 68.45
CA ILE A 34 21.01 -8.50 68.41
C ILE A 34 20.18 -9.02 67.22
N PHE A 35 18.98 -8.50 67.00
CA PHE A 35 18.12 -8.87 65.88
C PHE A 35 18.77 -8.61 64.52
N GLN A 36 19.40 -7.45 64.33
CA GLN A 36 20.14 -7.12 63.11
C GLN A 36 21.45 -7.90 62.97
N SER A 37 21.96 -8.47 64.06
CA SER A 37 23.15 -9.33 64.04
C SER A 37 22.84 -10.74 63.52
N LEU A 38 21.57 -11.18 63.56
CA LEU A 38 21.16 -12.51 63.12
C LEU A 38 21.41 -12.68 61.61
N ASP A 39 22.03 -13.81 61.23
CA ASP A 39 22.42 -14.06 59.84
C ASP A 39 21.23 -14.08 58.89
N LYS A 40 20.09 -14.61 59.35
CA LYS A 40 18.84 -14.60 58.57
C LYS A 40 18.37 -13.18 58.26
N VAL A 41 18.46 -12.28 59.24
CA VAL A 41 18.04 -10.88 59.10
C VAL A 41 18.98 -10.12 58.16
N LYS A 42 20.30 -10.34 58.30
CA LYS A 42 21.31 -9.81 57.36
C LYS A 42 21.08 -10.29 55.94
N ALA A 43 20.85 -11.59 55.76
CA ALA A 43 20.57 -12.18 54.45
C ALA A 43 19.29 -11.60 53.82
N LEU A 44 18.24 -11.39 54.61
CA LEU A 44 17.01 -10.73 54.14
C LEU A 44 17.27 -9.29 53.68
N TYR A 45 18.01 -8.49 54.46
CA TYR A 45 18.34 -7.12 54.06
C TYR A 45 19.23 -7.05 52.82
N GLN A 46 20.19 -7.98 52.70
CA GLN A 46 21.02 -8.10 51.50
C GLN A 46 20.17 -8.45 50.27
N ALA A 47 19.30 -9.47 50.37
CA ALA A 47 18.40 -9.84 49.29
C ALA A 47 17.45 -8.69 48.90
N GLN A 48 16.93 -7.95 49.88
CA GLN A 48 16.09 -6.78 49.64
C GLN A 48 16.87 -5.68 48.89
N ALA A 49 18.10 -5.40 49.28
CA ALA A 49 18.94 -4.41 48.63
C ALA A 49 19.29 -4.81 47.19
N GLU A 50 19.64 -6.08 46.97
CA GLU A 50 19.92 -6.64 45.64
C GLU A 50 18.71 -6.54 44.71
N LEU A 51 17.52 -6.92 45.20
CA LEU A 51 16.27 -6.78 44.44
C LEU A 51 15.94 -5.31 44.15
N GLY A 52 16.21 -4.41 45.11
CA GLY A 52 16.05 -2.97 44.93
C GLY A 52 16.93 -2.44 43.80
N MET A 53 18.22 -2.75 43.83
CA MET A 53 19.18 -2.35 42.79
C MET A 53 18.82 -2.96 41.42
N ALA A 54 18.39 -4.23 41.38
CA ALA A 54 17.95 -4.87 40.15
C ALA A 54 16.73 -4.18 39.54
N ASN A 55 15.71 -3.88 40.36
CA ASN A 55 14.52 -3.16 39.91
C ASN A 55 14.85 -1.75 39.41
N GLU A 56 15.72 -1.03 40.11
CA GLU A 56 16.17 0.30 39.71
C GLU A 56 16.92 0.24 38.37
N SER A 57 17.79 -0.76 38.17
CA SER A 57 18.50 -0.95 36.90
C SER A 57 17.55 -1.20 35.73
N ILE A 58 16.49 -2.00 35.95
CA ILE A 58 15.47 -2.29 34.93
C ILE A 58 14.66 -1.03 34.64
N ALA A 59 14.25 -0.28 35.67
CA ALA A 59 13.52 0.97 35.50
C ALA A 59 14.32 1.99 34.69
N ASN A 60 15.61 2.16 35.01
CA ASN A 60 16.50 3.04 34.27
C ASN A 60 16.66 2.59 32.81
N ASN A 61 16.81 1.29 32.56
CA ASN A 61 16.88 0.77 31.19
C ASN A 61 15.60 1.04 30.39
N ASN A 62 14.44 0.82 31.01
CA ASN A 62 13.14 1.11 30.39
C ASN A 62 12.99 2.59 30.04
N LEU A 63 13.40 3.49 30.94
CA LEU A 63 13.38 4.93 30.69
C LEU A 63 14.32 5.33 29.54
N CYS A 64 15.52 4.75 29.48
CA CYS A 64 16.45 5.00 28.37
C CYS A 64 15.90 4.54 27.01
N LEU A 65 15.14 3.44 26.98
CA LEU A 65 14.57 2.92 25.74
C LEU A 65 13.29 3.65 25.31
N GLN A 66 12.58 4.26 26.25
CA GLN A 66 11.27 4.88 26.02
C GLN A 66 11.30 5.91 24.88
N GLU A 67 12.22 6.86 24.91
CA GLU A 67 12.30 7.93 23.91
C GLU A 67 12.55 7.36 22.51
N ARG A 68 13.53 6.45 22.38
CA ARG A 68 13.87 5.80 21.11
C ARG A 68 12.69 5.01 20.55
N LEU A 69 11.93 4.32 21.40
CA LEU A 69 10.74 3.57 20.98
C LEU A 69 9.62 4.50 20.48
N TYR A 70 9.44 5.66 21.12
CA TYR A 70 8.49 6.67 20.64
C TYR A 70 8.91 7.26 19.29
N GLN A 71 10.19 7.59 19.13
CA GLN A 71 10.72 8.08 17.85
C GLN A 71 10.52 7.06 16.75
N LEU A 72 10.94 5.80 16.96
CA LEU A 72 10.77 4.71 15.99
C LEU A 72 9.30 4.48 15.63
N ARG A 73 8.41 4.56 16.62
CA ARG A 73 6.96 4.46 16.39
C ARG A 73 6.43 5.61 15.54
N SER A 74 6.90 6.84 15.77
CA SER A 74 6.52 8.01 14.97
C SER A 74 7.01 7.84 13.53
N GLU A 75 8.29 7.55 13.34
CA GLU A 75 8.89 7.35 12.01
C GLU A 75 8.18 6.25 11.22
N THR A 76 7.86 5.14 11.88
CA THR A 76 7.12 4.03 11.25
C THR A 76 5.72 4.44 10.83
N LYS A 77 5.04 5.25 11.66
CA LYS A 77 3.72 5.77 11.35
C LYS A 77 3.79 6.73 10.16
N ASP A 78 4.73 7.66 10.17
CA ASP A 78 4.88 8.66 9.10
C ASP A 78 5.20 7.96 7.76
N ALA A 79 6.11 6.98 7.77
CA ALA A 79 6.42 6.17 6.58
C ALA A 79 5.21 5.35 6.09
N PHE A 80 4.39 4.83 7.00
CA PHE A 80 3.16 4.12 6.64
C PHE A 80 2.12 5.05 6.01
N ASP A 81 1.90 6.23 6.62
CA ASP A 81 0.97 7.24 6.13
C ASP A 81 1.40 7.74 4.74
N ASP A 82 2.70 7.96 4.53
CA ASP A 82 3.28 8.31 3.23
C ASP A 82 3.06 7.21 2.18
N ALA A 83 3.34 5.95 2.53
CA ALA A 83 3.10 4.82 1.64
C ALA A 83 1.62 4.69 1.26
N LYS A 84 0.70 4.93 2.21
CA LYS A 84 -0.74 4.93 1.94
C LYS A 84 -1.16 6.08 1.03
N SER A 85 -0.58 7.26 1.20
CA SER A 85 -0.82 8.40 0.30
C SER A 85 -0.34 8.11 -1.12
N LEU A 86 0.82 7.46 -1.27
CA LEU A 86 1.38 7.04 -2.55
C LEU A 86 0.53 5.96 -3.21
N GLU A 87 0.03 5.00 -2.45
CA GLU A 87 -0.91 3.97 -2.93
C GLU A 87 -2.19 4.61 -3.49
N ALA A 88 -2.75 5.59 -2.79
CA ALA A 88 -3.93 6.32 -3.26
C ALA A 88 -3.64 7.11 -4.55
N ARG A 89 -2.51 7.82 -4.61
CA ARG A 89 -2.07 8.54 -5.81
C ARG A 89 -1.82 7.61 -7.00
N TRP A 90 -1.25 6.43 -6.75
CA TRP A 90 -1.01 5.44 -7.78
C TRP A 90 -2.31 4.95 -8.42
N LYS A 91 -3.35 4.68 -7.63
CA LYS A 91 -4.66 4.27 -8.14
C LYS A 91 -5.27 5.33 -9.06
N GLU A 92 -5.08 6.60 -8.74
CA GLU A 92 -5.54 7.70 -9.59
C GLU A 92 -4.75 7.80 -10.90
N LEU A 93 -3.42 7.73 -10.82
CA LEU A 93 -2.56 7.70 -12.01
C LEU A 93 -2.87 6.50 -12.93
N GLU A 94 -3.15 5.33 -12.35
CA GLU A 94 -3.53 4.14 -13.12
C GLU A 94 -4.88 4.36 -13.84
N ARG A 95 -5.84 5.05 -13.19
CA ARG A 95 -7.12 5.42 -13.80
C ARG A 95 -6.89 6.39 -14.97
N GLU A 96 -6.13 7.45 -14.75
CA GLU A 96 -5.78 8.43 -15.78
C GLU A 96 -5.05 7.77 -16.96
N GLN A 97 -4.08 6.90 -16.68
CA GLN A 97 -3.39 6.13 -17.70
C GLN A 97 -4.37 5.27 -18.49
N LYS A 98 -5.25 4.51 -17.83
CA LYS A 98 -6.26 3.69 -18.53
C LYS A 98 -7.16 4.53 -19.41
N GLU A 99 -7.59 5.71 -18.98
CA GLU A 99 -8.43 6.62 -19.77
C GLU A 99 -7.71 7.13 -21.03
N VAL A 100 -6.44 7.53 -20.89
CA VAL A 100 -5.61 7.97 -22.03
C VAL A 100 -5.39 6.82 -23.01
N TYR A 101 -5.00 5.65 -22.50
CA TYR A 101 -4.67 4.48 -23.31
C TYR A 101 -5.92 3.81 -23.92
N GLN A 102 -7.11 3.99 -23.36
CA GLN A 102 -8.35 3.41 -23.88
C GLN A 102 -8.57 3.75 -25.36
N ARG A 103 -8.23 4.98 -25.77
CA ARG A 103 -8.37 5.47 -27.16
C ARG A 103 -7.40 4.80 -28.13
N PHE A 104 -6.31 4.25 -27.62
CA PHE A 104 -5.26 3.58 -28.37
C PHE A 104 -5.31 2.06 -28.19
N ASN A 105 -6.28 1.55 -27.44
CA ASN A 105 -6.49 0.12 -27.31
C ASN A 105 -6.77 -0.48 -28.71
N PRO A 106 -6.11 -1.58 -29.09
CA PRO A 106 -6.32 -2.23 -30.38
C PRO A 106 -7.80 -2.48 -30.72
N GLN A 107 -8.62 -2.84 -29.75
CA GLN A 107 -10.06 -3.07 -29.97
C GLN A 107 -10.79 -1.76 -30.31
N PHE A 108 -10.45 -0.67 -29.63
CA PHE A 108 -11.03 0.65 -29.91
C PHE A 108 -10.58 1.20 -31.26
N LEU A 109 -9.31 0.99 -31.63
CA LEU A 109 -8.78 1.39 -32.93
C LEU A 109 -9.43 0.58 -34.06
N LEU A 110 -9.67 -0.72 -33.88
CA LEU A 110 -10.40 -1.55 -34.83
C LEU A 110 -11.86 -1.10 -34.98
N LEU A 111 -12.54 -0.79 -33.87
CA LEU A 111 -13.88 -0.21 -33.89
C LEU A 111 -13.89 1.11 -34.69
N ARG A 112 -12.93 2.00 -34.44
CA ARG A 112 -12.80 3.27 -35.17
C ARG A 112 -12.53 3.05 -36.65
N LEU A 113 -11.71 2.06 -37.01
CA LEU A 113 -11.48 1.68 -38.40
C LEU A 113 -12.78 1.24 -39.08
N ARG A 114 -13.57 0.38 -38.42
CA ARG A 114 -14.86 -0.07 -38.95
C ARG A 114 -15.84 1.08 -39.17
N HIS A 115 -15.97 1.99 -38.20
CA HIS A 115 -16.80 3.19 -38.37
C HIS A 115 -16.32 4.06 -39.53
N ALA A 116 -15.01 4.26 -39.69
CA ALA A 116 -14.46 5.00 -40.82
C ALA A 116 -14.67 4.27 -42.16
N THR A 117 -14.75 2.94 -42.16
CA THR A 117 -15.12 2.16 -43.36
C THR A 117 -16.57 2.38 -43.72
N THR A 118 -17.50 2.26 -42.76
CA THR A 118 -18.93 2.50 -42.99
C THR A 118 -19.20 3.93 -43.45
N ALA A 119 -18.60 4.94 -42.80
CA ALA A 119 -18.73 6.33 -43.24
C ALA A 119 -18.22 6.55 -44.68
N GLN A 120 -17.17 5.83 -45.09
CA GLN A 120 -16.67 5.90 -46.46
C GLN A 120 -17.62 5.28 -47.48
N ASP A 121 -18.30 4.20 -47.08
CA ASP A 121 -19.34 3.54 -47.88
C ASP A 121 -20.52 4.51 -48.08
N ASP A 122 -21.04 5.05 -46.97
CA ASP A 122 -22.11 6.05 -46.96
C ASP A 122 -21.77 7.28 -47.82
N GLU A 123 -20.55 7.83 -47.70
CA GLU A 123 -20.08 8.93 -48.56
C GLU A 123 -20.09 8.55 -50.05
N SER A 124 -19.68 7.33 -50.39
CA SER A 124 -19.68 6.87 -51.78
C SER A 124 -21.10 6.69 -52.34
N GLU A 125 -22.03 6.20 -51.51
CA GLU A 125 -23.44 6.04 -51.85
C GLU A 125 -24.15 7.39 -52.00
N VAL A 126 -23.84 8.37 -51.14
CA VAL A 126 -24.34 9.75 -51.26
C VAL A 126 -23.83 10.40 -52.55
N LEU A 127 -22.54 10.24 -52.87
CA LEU A 127 -21.98 10.76 -54.12
C LEU A 127 -22.67 10.13 -55.33
N ALA A 128 -22.83 8.80 -55.35
CA ALA A 128 -23.52 8.09 -56.43
C ALA A 128 -24.98 8.53 -56.58
N SER A 129 -25.70 8.65 -55.46
CA SER A 129 -27.10 9.10 -55.45
C SER A 129 -27.23 10.53 -55.98
N SER A 130 -26.35 11.44 -55.56
CA SER A 130 -26.34 12.84 -56.02
C SER A 130 -26.06 12.95 -57.51
N PHE A 131 -25.15 12.12 -58.03
CA PHE A 131 -24.85 12.04 -59.45
C PHE A 131 -26.08 11.56 -60.23
N VAL A 132 -26.76 10.49 -59.81
CA VAL A 132 -27.98 10.00 -60.48
C VAL A 132 -29.10 11.04 -60.45
N SER A 133 -29.33 11.72 -59.33
CA SER A 133 -30.34 12.79 -59.21
C SER A 133 -30.05 13.98 -60.12
N SER A 134 -28.78 14.32 -60.35
CA SER A 134 -28.41 15.43 -61.26
C SER A 134 -28.78 15.16 -62.73
N PHE A 135 -28.88 13.90 -63.15
CA PHE A 135 -29.36 13.54 -64.50
C PHE A 135 -30.89 13.50 -64.60
N SER A 136 -31.61 13.24 -63.51
CA SER A 136 -33.08 13.22 -63.54
C SER A 136 -33.70 14.63 -63.61
N ASP A 137 -33.00 15.66 -63.11
CA ASP A 137 -33.49 17.04 -63.04
C ASP A 137 -33.00 17.95 -64.19
N ALA A 138 -32.11 17.46 -65.07
CA ALA A 138 -31.53 18.26 -66.16
C ALA A 138 -32.27 18.08 -67.50
N SER A 139 -32.85 19.19 -68.01
CA SER A 139 -33.40 19.30 -69.38
C SER A 139 -32.30 19.16 -70.46
N PRO A 140 -32.58 18.67 -71.69
CA PRO A 140 -31.60 18.09 -72.63
C PRO A 140 -30.82 19.17 -73.41
N SER A 141 -30.08 20.00 -72.69
CA SER A 141 -29.19 20.99 -73.26
C SER A 141 -28.07 21.28 -72.25
N THR A 142 -26.90 20.69 -72.47
CA THR A 142 -25.59 21.39 -72.55
C THR A 142 -24.46 20.37 -72.55
N ASN A 143 -23.47 20.59 -73.41
CA ASN A 143 -22.25 19.79 -73.64
C ASN A 143 -21.26 19.78 -72.45
N SER A 144 -21.73 19.87 -71.20
CA SER A 144 -20.93 19.81 -69.96
C SER A 144 -20.87 18.42 -69.32
N SER A 145 -21.69 17.48 -69.79
CA SER A 145 -21.86 16.15 -69.19
C SER A 145 -20.61 15.27 -69.23
N GLY A 146 -19.75 15.36 -70.26
CA GLY A 146 -18.54 14.53 -70.34
C GLY A 146 -17.52 14.83 -69.23
N LYS A 147 -17.25 16.12 -68.96
CA LYS A 147 -16.32 16.52 -67.89
C LYS A 147 -16.86 16.22 -66.49
N ASP A 148 -18.18 16.29 -66.32
CA ASP A 148 -18.86 16.00 -65.06
C ASP A 148 -18.85 14.49 -64.76
N ILE A 149 -19.08 13.66 -65.79
CA ILE A 149 -18.93 12.20 -65.70
C ILE A 149 -17.48 11.84 -65.35
N ASP A 150 -16.49 12.41 -66.03
CA ASP A 150 -15.08 12.12 -65.76
C ASP A 150 -14.67 12.52 -64.33
N GLN A 151 -15.19 13.64 -63.83
CA GLN A 151 -14.96 14.12 -62.47
C GLN A 151 -15.60 13.20 -61.44
N PHE A 152 -16.87 12.81 -61.64
CA PHE A 152 -17.56 11.83 -60.79
C PHE A 152 -16.80 10.50 -60.75
N VAL A 153 -16.43 9.96 -61.91
CA VAL A 153 -15.69 8.68 -62.00
C VAL A 153 -14.39 8.76 -61.23
N LYS A 154 -13.67 9.89 -61.32
CA LYS A 154 -12.43 10.10 -60.58
C LYS A 154 -12.66 10.12 -59.07
N GLU A 155 -13.63 10.90 -58.60
CA GLU A 155 -13.95 11.04 -57.17
C GLU A 155 -14.48 9.74 -56.57
N PHE A 156 -15.45 9.11 -57.23
CA PHE A 156 -16.04 7.85 -56.80
C PHE A 156 -14.99 6.73 -56.71
N LYS A 157 -14.07 6.63 -57.69
CA LYS A 157 -12.99 5.65 -57.65
C LYS A 157 -12.03 5.87 -56.48
N GLU A 158 -11.71 7.11 -56.13
CA GLU A 158 -10.88 7.39 -54.95
C GLU A 158 -11.60 7.03 -53.64
N LEU A 159 -12.90 7.33 -53.51
CA LEU A 159 -13.70 6.92 -52.34
C LEU A 159 -13.76 5.39 -52.20
N ARG A 160 -14.09 4.66 -53.27
CA ARG A 160 -14.16 3.18 -53.26
C ARG A 160 -12.80 2.53 -53.02
N LYS A 161 -11.72 3.12 -53.54
CA LYS A 161 -10.35 2.65 -53.27
C LYS A 161 -10.00 2.79 -51.79
N LEU A 162 -10.35 3.90 -51.16
CA LEU A 162 -10.17 4.08 -49.71
C LEU A 162 -11.02 3.10 -48.90
N TYR A 163 -12.29 2.90 -49.29
CA TYR A 163 -13.18 1.92 -48.67
C TYR A 163 -12.56 0.52 -48.68
N HIS A 164 -12.22 -0.03 -49.86
CA HIS A 164 -11.68 -1.39 -49.97
C HIS A 164 -10.32 -1.54 -49.29
N LYS A 165 -9.51 -0.47 -49.25
CA LYS A 165 -8.26 -0.46 -48.48
C LYS A 165 -8.52 -0.61 -46.98
N ARG A 166 -9.49 0.13 -46.43
CA ARG A 166 -9.88 0.03 -45.01
C ARG A 166 -10.53 -1.33 -44.69
N GLU A 167 -11.32 -1.86 -45.60
CA GLU A 167 -11.95 -3.18 -45.49
C GLU A 167 -10.91 -4.30 -45.43
N MET A 168 -9.96 -4.33 -46.36
CA MET A 168 -8.83 -5.27 -46.34
C MET A 168 -8.00 -5.15 -45.05
N TRP A 169 -7.77 -3.93 -44.56
CA TRP A 169 -7.06 -3.73 -43.30
C TRP A 169 -7.85 -4.26 -42.10
N SER A 170 -9.17 -4.02 -42.06
CA SER A 170 -10.05 -4.55 -41.02
C SER A 170 -10.07 -6.07 -41.03
N GLU A 171 -10.18 -6.70 -42.20
CA GLU A 171 -10.16 -8.16 -42.36
C GLU A 171 -8.84 -8.77 -41.86
N ARG A 172 -7.71 -8.23 -42.33
CA ARG A 172 -6.37 -8.67 -41.88
C ARG A 172 -6.21 -8.53 -40.37
N TRP A 173 -6.69 -7.43 -39.80
CA TRP A 173 -6.69 -7.24 -38.35
C TRP A 173 -7.54 -8.31 -37.65
N THR A 174 -8.78 -8.54 -38.08
CA THR A 174 -9.66 -9.56 -37.48
C THR A 174 -9.13 -10.98 -37.62
N SER A 175 -8.38 -11.26 -38.68
CA SER A 175 -7.71 -12.56 -38.91
C SER A 175 -6.44 -12.76 -38.07
N GLY A 176 -6.06 -11.78 -37.23
CA GLY A 176 -4.88 -11.85 -36.37
C GLY A 176 -3.55 -11.63 -37.11
N GLN A 177 -3.59 -11.15 -38.36
CA GLN A 177 -2.39 -10.86 -39.15
C GLN A 177 -1.75 -9.51 -38.80
N VAL A 178 -2.33 -8.75 -37.87
CA VAL A 178 -1.81 -7.48 -37.37
C VAL A 178 -1.20 -7.70 -36.00
N HIS A 179 0.12 -7.53 -35.92
CA HIS A 179 0.91 -7.63 -34.70
C HIS A 179 1.45 -6.25 -34.34
N TRP A 180 1.22 -5.84 -33.09
CA TRP A 180 1.78 -4.64 -32.48
C TRP A 180 3.20 -4.95 -32.02
N ARG A 181 4.12 -3.99 -32.15
CA ARG A 181 5.45 -4.13 -31.54
C ARG A 181 5.33 -3.75 -30.07
N ASP A 182 5.83 -4.61 -29.21
CA ASP A 182 6.05 -4.33 -27.80
C ASP A 182 7.42 -3.66 -27.66
N ASP A 183 7.54 -2.38 -28.06
CA ASP A 183 8.72 -1.55 -27.77
C ASP A 183 8.53 -0.84 -26.41
#